data_AF-A0A9Q4IGN6-F1
#
_entry.id   AF-A0A9Q4IGN6-F1
#
_cell.length_a   1.000
_cell.length_b   1.000
_cell.length_c   1.000
_cell.angle_alpha   90.00
_cell.angle_beta   90.00
_cell.angle_gamma   90.00
#
_symmetry.space_group_name_H-M   'P 1'
#
loop_
_entity.id
_entity.type
_entity.pdbx_description
1 polymer ?
#
loop_
_entity_poly.entity_id
_entity_poly.type
_entity_poly.pdbx_seq_one_letter_code
_entity_poly.pdbx_strand_id
1 'polypeptide(L)'
;MLTDVCEVLELSNSRKVASSLDERDRGVTSSYTLGGKQQVTTVNESGLYDVIFQSRTAGRYRPTRASISDAWSSRKRRGFVAG
;
A
#
# COMPACT_ATOMS: atom_id res chain seq x y z
N MET A 1 -3.64 -4.32 -2.83
CA MET A 1 -2.37 -5.06 -3.07
C MET A 1 -1.21 -4.06 -3.07
N LEU A 2 0.05 -4.50 -2.90
CA LEU A 2 1.20 -3.58 -2.92
C LEU A 2 1.37 -2.89 -4.28
N THR A 3 1.04 -3.59 -5.37
CA THR A 3 1.05 -3.05 -6.73
C THR A 3 0.18 -1.81 -6.87
N ASP A 4 -1.05 -1.84 -6.35
CA ASP A 4 -1.98 -0.71 -6.44
C ASP A 4 -1.43 0.53 -5.70
N VAL A 5 -0.78 0.31 -4.55
CA VAL A 5 -0.13 1.38 -3.79
C VAL A 5 1.03 1.97 -4.58
N CYS A 6 1.84 1.11 -5.22
CA CYS A 6 2.95 1.55 -6.07
C CYS A 6 2.46 2.34 -7.28
N GLU A 7 1.34 1.96 -7.89
CA GLU A 7 0.74 2.68 -9.01
C GLU A 7 0.30 4.10 -8.61
N VAL A 8 -0.40 4.23 -7.48
CA VAL A 8 -0.84 5.54 -6.94
C VAL A 8 0.35 6.44 -6.56
N LEU A 9 1.44 5.85 -6.09
CA LEU A 9 2.64 6.57 -5.68
C LEU A 9 3.68 6.73 -6.80
N GLU A 10 3.33 6.35 -8.04
CA GLU A 10 4.19 6.40 -9.22
C GLU A 10 5.52 5.64 -9.04
N LEU A 11 5.49 4.56 -8.24
CA LEU A 11 6.61 3.65 -8.02
C LEU A 11 6.60 2.54 -9.08
N SER A 12 7.56 2.61 -10.01
CA SER A 12 7.61 1.72 -11.18
C SER A 12 7.99 0.26 -10.89
N ASN A 13 8.53 -0.06 -9.71
CA ASN A 13 8.99 -1.41 -9.39
C ASN A 13 8.51 -1.88 -8.01
N SER A 14 7.28 -2.41 -7.98
CA SER A 14 6.67 -2.99 -6.78
C SER A 14 7.48 -4.14 -6.18
N ARG A 15 8.21 -4.90 -7.00
CA ARG A 15 9.06 -6.01 -6.56
C ARG A 15 10.26 -5.51 -5.76
N LYS A 16 10.89 -4.43 -6.22
CA LYS A 16 11.98 -3.74 -5.51
C LYS A 16 11.49 -3.11 -4.21
N VAL A 17 10.30 -2.50 -4.22
CA VAL A 17 9.66 -1.97 -3.02
C VAL A 17 9.40 -3.09 -2.01
N ALA A 18 8.83 -4.23 -2.45
CA ALA A 18 8.60 -5.39 -1.59
C ALA A 18 9.89 -5.90 -0.94
N SER A 19 11.00 -5.95 -1.68
CA SER A 19 12.31 -6.36 -1.15
C SER A 19 12.92 -5.39 -0.14
N SER A 20 12.48 -4.13 -0.12
CA SER A 20 12.95 -3.12 0.85
C SER A 20 12.19 -3.14 2.17
N LEU A 21 11.02 -3.79 2.22
CA LEU A 21 10.16 -3.84 3.39
C LEU A 21 10.57 -4.98 4.33
N ASP A 22 10.39 -4.76 5.63
CA ASP A 22 10.55 -5.80 6.65
C ASP A 22 9.62 -6.98 6.34
N GLU A 23 10.11 -8.20 6.58
CA GLU A 23 9.35 -9.43 6.36
C GLU A 23 8.09 -9.52 7.22
N ARG A 24 8.05 -8.84 8.37
CA ARG A 24 6.87 -8.74 9.23
C ARG A 24 5.78 -7.83 8.66
N ASP A 25 6.18 -6.92 7.77
CA ASP A 25 5.33 -5.88 7.22
C ASP A 25 4.80 -6.20 5.81
N ARG A 26 5.31 -7.29 5.23
CA ARG A 26 4.88 -7.82 3.93
C ARG A 26 4.48 -9.29 4.04
N GLY A 27 3.52 -9.68 3.21
CA GLY A 27 3.06 -11.07 3.09
C GLY A 27 2.74 -11.39 1.65
N VAL A 28 2.49 -12.67 1.38
CA VAL A 28 2.01 -13.15 0.08
C VAL A 28 0.66 -13.81 0.30
N THR A 29 -0.36 -13.31 -0.38
CA THR A 29 -1.72 -13.84 -0.30
C THR A 29 -2.17 -14.31 -1.68
N SER A 30 -2.95 -15.39 -1.70
CA SER A 30 -3.60 -15.83 -2.93
C SER A 30 -4.85 -14.99 -3.18
N SER A 31 -4.91 -14.33 -4.33
CA SER A 31 -6.06 -13.55 -4.77
C SER A 31 -6.66 -14.16 -6.02
N TYR A 32 -7.99 -14.18 -6.09
CA TYR A 32 -8.70 -14.59 -7.30
C TYR A 32 -8.93 -13.36 -8.17
N THR A 33 -8.43 -13.45 -9.39
CA THR A 33 -8.63 -12.45 -10.44
C THR A 33 -9.32 -13.08 -11.63
N LEU A 34 -9.71 -12.29 -12.63
CA LEU A 34 -10.26 -12.80 -13.89
C LEU A 34 -9.30 -13.76 -14.61
N GLY A 35 -7.99 -13.64 -14.36
CA GLY A 35 -6.96 -14.55 -14.86
C GLY A 35 -6.74 -15.80 -13.99
N GLY A 36 -7.58 -16.05 -12.99
CA GLY A 36 -7.44 -17.15 -12.04
C GLY A 36 -6.71 -16.75 -10.74
N LYS A 37 -6.19 -17.75 -10.01
CA LYS A 37 -5.47 -17.53 -8.76
C LYS A 37 -4.11 -16.91 -9.02
N GLN A 38 -3.84 -15.79 -8.35
CA GLN A 38 -2.57 -15.08 -8.44
C GLN A 38 -2.00 -14.88 -7.03
N GLN A 39 -0.68 -15.09 -6.88
CA GLN A 39 0.02 -14.77 -5.64
C GLN A 39 0.41 -13.29 -5.67
N VAL A 40 -0.11 -12.51 -4.72
CA VAL A 40 0.10 -11.06 -4.67
C VAL A 40 0.75 -10.65 -3.36
N THR A 41 1.62 -9.66 -3.43
CA THR A 41 2.23 -9.08 -2.23
C THR A 41 1.23 -8.16 -1.54
N THR A 42 0.97 -8.45 -0.27
CA THR A 42 0.16 -7.64 0.64
C THR A 42 1.05 -7.01 1.68
N VAL A 43 0.75 -5.79 2.09
CA VAL A 43 1.47 -5.09 3.16
C VAL A 43 0.51 -4.70 4.26
N ASN A 44 0.98 -4.69 5.50
CA ASN A 44 0.22 -4.18 6.63
C ASN A 44 0.32 -2.64 6.72
N GLU A 45 -0.18 -2.06 7.81
CA GLU A 45 -0.16 -0.61 8.01
C GLU A 45 1.26 -0.04 8.15
N SER A 46 2.15 -0.71 8.89
CA SER A 46 3.56 -0.29 9.03
C SER A 46 4.26 -0.28 7.68
N GLY A 47 4.17 -1.37 6.92
CA GLY A 47 4.77 -1.47 5.59
C GLY A 47 4.19 -0.44 4.62
N LEU A 48 2.88 -0.13 4.71
CA LEU A 48 2.28 0.92 3.91
C LEU A 48 2.91 2.29 4.19
N TYR A 49 3.13 2.65 5.46
CA TYR A 49 3.79 3.91 5.80
C TYR A 49 5.19 3.98 5.19
N ASP A 50 5.95 2.89 5.27
CA ASP A 50 7.29 2.82 4.72
C ASP A 50 7.28 3.05 3.20
N VAL A 51 6.34 2.44 2.47
CA VAL A 51 6.19 2.66 1.02
C VAL A 51 5.86 4.12 0.71
N ILE A 52 4.96 4.75 1.46
CA ILE A 52 4.60 6.16 1.25
C ILE A 52 5.78 7.08 1.52
N PHE A 53 6.58 6.82 2.55
CA PHE A 53 7.77 7.61 2.85
C PHE A 53 8.91 7.40 1.86
N GLN A 54 9.02 6.21 1.28
CA GLN A 54 9.96 5.93 0.19
C GLN A 54 9.57 6.62 -1.13
N SER A 55 8.28 6.91 -1.34
CA SER A 55 7.83 7.62 -2.53
C SER A 55 8.46 9.01 -2.59
N ARG A 56 9.20 9.25 -3.66
CA ARG A 56 9.74 10.57 -4.00
C ARG A 56 8.71 11.29 -4.84
N THR A 57 7.59 11.70 -4.24
CA THR A 57 6.71 12.68 -4.89
C THR A 57 7.45 14.00 -4.96
N ALA A 58 8.18 14.21 -6.05
CA ALA A 58 8.88 15.45 -6.33
C ALA A 58 7.84 16.57 -6.56
N GLY A 59 7.54 17.34 -5.51
CA GLY A 59 7.00 18.69 -5.66
C GLY A 59 5.49 18.91 -5.50
N ARG A 60 4.69 17.97 -4.97
CA ARG A 60 3.23 18.23 -4.80
C ARG A 60 2.69 18.14 -3.38
N TYR A 61 3.08 17.13 -2.60
CA TYR A 61 2.68 16.98 -1.20
C TYR A 61 3.51 15.87 -0.56
N ARG A 62 4.19 16.14 0.56
CA ARG A 62 4.92 15.12 1.33
C ARG A 62 4.14 14.80 2.59
N PRO A 63 3.35 13.70 2.60
CA PRO A 63 2.53 13.36 3.75
C PRO A 63 3.39 13.01 4.98
N THR A 64 2.91 13.40 6.17
CA THR A 64 3.46 12.94 7.46
C THR A 64 2.77 11.64 7.89
N ARG A 65 3.38 10.88 8.82
CA ARG A 65 2.82 9.61 9.31
C ARG A 65 1.44 9.82 9.91
N ALA A 66 1.29 10.87 10.70
CA ALA A 66 0.03 11.29 11.29
C ALA A 66 -1.03 11.57 10.20
N SER A 67 -0.69 12.36 9.17
CA SER A 67 -1.63 12.69 8.09
C SER A 67 -2.12 11.47 7.32
N ILE A 68 -1.27 10.45 7.16
CA ILE A 68 -1.64 9.19 6.49
C ILE A 68 -2.56 8.38 7.41
N SER A 69 -2.22 8.27 8.69
CA SER A 69 -3.03 7.55 9.68
C SER A 69 -4.44 8.16 9.81
N ASP A 70 -4.54 9.49 9.79
CA ASP A 70 -5.80 10.23 9.83
C ASP A 70 -6.64 10.01 8.58
N ALA A 71 -6.01 10.02 7.40
CA ALA A 71 -6.67 9.75 6.13
C ALA A 71 -7.21 8.30 6.06
N TRP A 72 -6.41 7.33 6.50
CA TRP A 72 -6.80 5.93 6.58
C TRP A 72 -7.94 5.68 7.55
N SER A 73 -7.85 6.24 8.76
CA SER A 73 -8.90 6.16 9.77
C SER A 73 -10.20 6.83 9.30
N SER A 74 -10.10 7.96 8.61
CA SER A 74 -11.25 8.66 8.03
C SER A 74 -11.89 7.87 6.89
N ARG A 75 -11.10 7.17 6.05
CA ARG A 75 -11.62 6.28 5.02
C ARG A 75 -12.30 5.05 5.62
N LYS A 76 -11.74 4.45 6.67
CA LYS A 76 -12.35 3.32 7.39
C LYS A 76 -13.72 3.68 7.96
N ARG A 77 -13.85 4.90 8.51
CA ARG A 77 -15.14 5.45 8.98
C ARG A 77 -16.15 5.73 7.85
N ARG A 78 -15.67 5.99 6.62
CA ARG A 78 -16.53 6.21 5.44
C ARG A 78 -16.85 4.92 4.66
N GLY A 79 -16.22 3.80 5.00
CA GLY A 79 -16.32 2.52 4.30
C GLY A 79 -16.89 1.40 5.15
N PHE A 80 -18.02 1.64 5.81
CA PHE A 80 -18.94 0.60 6.26
C PHE A 80 -20.37 1.04 5.94
N VAL A 81 -20.73 0.97 4.66
CA VAL A 81 -22.12 0.74 4.28
C VAL A 81 -22.14 -0.70 3.80
N ALA A 82 -22.49 -1.60 4.72
CA ALA A 82 -22.86 -2.96 4.38
C ALA A 82 -24.12 -2.88 3.51
N GLY A 83 -24.03 -3.40 2.30
CA GLY A 83 -25.13 -3.65 1.38
C GLY A 83 -24.90 -5.00 0.74
#